data_AF-A0A376M9K3-F1
#
_entry.id   AF-A0A376M9K3-F1
#
_cell.length_a   1.000
_cell.length_b   1.000
_cell.length_c   1.000
_cell.angle_alpha   90.00
_cell.angle_beta   90.00
_cell.angle_gamma   90.00
#
_symmetry.space_group_name_H-M   'P 1'
#
loop_
_entity.id
_entity.type
_entity.pdbx_description
1 polymer ?
#
loop_
_entity_poly.entity_id
_entity_poly.type
_entity_poly.pdbx_seq_one_letter_code
_entity_poly.pdbx_strand_id
1 'polypeptide(L)'
;MNKTLIAAAVAGIVLLASNAQAQTVPEGYQLQQVLMMSRHNLRAPLANNGSVLEQSTPNKWPEWDVPGGQLTTKGGVLEVNRPGNPGD
;
A
#
# COMPACT_ATOMS: atom_id res chain seq x y z
N MET A 1 -0.14 -27.57 28.79
CA MET A 1 -0.64 -26.37 29.49
C MET A 1 0.06 -25.06 29.08
N ASN A 2 1.13 -25.11 28.27
CA ASN A 2 1.91 -23.96 27.81
C ASN A 2 1.44 -23.37 26.46
N LYS A 3 0.87 -24.18 25.56
CA LYS A 3 0.41 -23.74 24.23
C LYS A 3 -0.77 -22.75 24.29
N THR A 4 -1.69 -22.94 25.24
CA THR A 4 -2.84 -22.07 25.46
C THR A 4 -2.43 -20.70 26.02
N LEU A 5 -1.44 -20.67 26.92
CA LEU A 5 -0.87 -19.43 27.46
C LEU A 5 -0.13 -18.64 26.39
N ILE A 6 0.65 -19.30 25.54
CA ILE A 6 1.34 -18.66 24.41
C ILE A 6 0.33 -18.11 23.41
N ALA A 7 -0.71 -18.87 23.07
CA ALA A 7 -1.76 -18.41 22.16
C ALA A 7 -2.50 -17.17 22.70
N ALA A 8 -2.81 -17.14 24.00
CA ALA A 8 -3.44 -15.99 24.64
C ALA A 8 -2.54 -14.75 24.65
N ALA A 9 -1.24 -14.92 24.90
CA ALA A 9 -0.27 -13.82 24.87
C ALA A 9 -0.12 -13.24 23.45
N VAL A 10 -0.05 -14.10 22.42
CA VAL A 10 0.01 -13.67 21.01
C VAL A 10 -1.27 -12.93 20.61
N ALA A 11 -2.45 -13.43 20.98
CA ALA A 11 -3.72 -12.77 20.71
C ALA A 11 -3.80 -11.37 21.38
N GLY A 12 -3.33 -11.25 22.63
CA GLY A 12 -3.26 -9.98 23.34
C GLY A 12 -2.35 -8.95 22.66
N ILE A 13 -1.18 -9.39 22.16
CA ILE A 13 -0.24 -8.52 21.44
C ILE A 13 -0.82 -8.04 20.10
N VAL A 14 -1.52 -8.92 19.37
CA VAL A 14 -2.17 -8.57 18.09
C VAL A 14 -3.28 -7.53 18.30
N LEU A 15 -4.08 -7.67 19.36
CA LEU A 15 -5.14 -6.71 19.70
C LEU A 15 -4.58 -5.32 20.05
N LEU A 16 -3.43 -5.26 20.74
CA LEU A 16 -2.77 -4.00 21.11
C LEU A 16 -2.17 -3.27 19.89
N ALA A 17 -1.68 -3.99 18.89
CA ALA A 17 -1.08 -3.41 17.69
C ALA A 17 -2.09 -2.79 16.70
N SER A 18 -3.40 -3.01 16.91
CA SER A 18 -4.44 -2.68 15.93
C SER A 18 -5.04 -1.26 16.09
N ASN A 19 -4.64 -0.48 17.11
CA ASN A 19 -5.35 0.74 17.52
C ASN A 19 -4.68 2.07 17.11
N ALA A 20 -3.92 2.10 16.01
CA ALA A 20 -3.43 3.36 15.46
C ALA A 20 -4.58 4.14 14.80
N GLN A 21 -5.28 4.97 15.59
CA GLN A 21 -6.30 5.89 15.11
C GLN A 21 -5.65 7.20 14.67
N ALA A 22 -6.20 7.84 13.62
CA ALA A 22 -5.81 9.20 13.27
C ALA A 22 -6.21 10.16 14.41
N GLN A 23 -5.31 11.07 14.79
CA GLN A 23 -5.64 12.12 15.74
C GLN A 23 -6.68 13.06 15.12
N THR A 24 -7.72 13.39 15.88
CA THR A 24 -8.70 14.39 15.47
C THR A 24 -8.06 15.76 15.39
N VAL A 25 -8.50 16.59 14.45
CA VAL A 25 -8.03 17.98 14.34
C VAL A 25 -8.36 18.73 15.64
N PRO A 26 -7.39 19.40 16.28
CA PRO A 26 -7.66 20.19 17.49
C PRO A 26 -8.73 21.25 17.28
N GLU A 27 -9.51 21.55 18.31
CA GLU A 27 -10.53 22.61 18.22
C GLU A 27 -9.91 23.97 17.89
N GLY A 28 -10.61 24.75 17.07
CA GLY A 28 -10.17 26.08 16.62
C GLY A 28 -9.23 26.09 15.41
N TYR A 29 -8.80 24.93 14.90
CA TYR A 29 -7.98 24.84 13.69
C TYR A 29 -8.86 24.61 12.45
N GLN A 30 -8.75 25.51 11.46
CA GLN A 30 -9.43 25.40 10.17
C GLN A 30 -8.40 25.24 9.05
N LEU A 31 -8.55 24.21 8.22
CA LEU A 31 -7.72 24.02 7.04
C LEU A 31 -8.02 25.14 6.03
N GLN A 32 -6.97 25.87 5.63
CA GLN A 32 -7.08 26.97 4.66
C GLN A 32 -6.70 26.53 3.24
N GLN A 33 -5.65 25.73 3.09
CA GLN A 33 -5.18 25.28 1.79
C GLN A 33 -4.37 23.98 1.92
N VAL A 34 -4.43 23.13 0.89
CA VAL A 34 -3.60 21.93 0.76
C VAL A 34 -2.95 21.91 -0.62
N LEU A 35 -1.69 21.49 -0.66
CA LEU A 35 -1.02 21.04 -1.87
C LEU A 35 -0.48 19.65 -1.62
N MET A 36 -0.87 18.70 -2.46
CA MET A 36 -0.42 17.31 -2.37
C MET A 36 0.25 16.91 -3.68
N MET A 37 1.57 16.70 -3.63
CA MET A 37 2.33 16.18 -4.76
C MET A 37 2.28 14.66 -4.71
N SER A 38 1.36 14.06 -5.46
CA SER A 38 1.18 12.60 -5.48
C SER A 38 2.03 11.93 -6.56
N ARG A 39 2.54 10.74 -6.25
CA ARG A 39 3.11 9.82 -7.23
C ARG A 39 2.00 8.88 -7.72
N HIS A 40 2.17 8.31 -8.91
CA HIS A 40 1.36 7.17 -9.32
C HIS A 40 1.54 5.96 -8.37
N ASN A 41 0.48 5.17 -8.24
CA ASN A 41 0.49 3.90 -7.52
C ASN A 41 1.23 2.76 -8.28
N LEU A 42 0.96 1.53 -7.83
CA LEU A 42 1.42 0.29 -8.43
C LEU A 42 1.09 0.20 -9.93
N ARG A 43 2.16 0.15 -10.72
CA ARG A 43 2.13 0.02 -12.19
C ARG A 43 2.98 -1.16 -12.63
N ALA A 44 2.70 -1.68 -13.83
CA ALA A 44 3.58 -2.64 -14.47
C ALA A 44 4.96 -2.02 -14.75
N PRO A 45 6.05 -2.83 -14.74
CA PRO A 45 7.38 -2.37 -15.09
C PRO A 45 7.41 -1.66 -16.44
N LEU A 46 8.29 -0.66 -16.55
CA LEU A 46 8.59 0.03 -17.81
C LEU A 46 9.52 -0.79 -18.72
N ALA A 47 9.93 -1.95 -18.24
CA ALA A 47 10.87 -2.83 -18.89
C ALA A 47 10.10 -3.88 -19.68
N ASN A 48 10.00 -3.65 -20.98
CA ASN A 48 9.39 -4.55 -21.96
C ASN A 48 10.43 -4.95 -23.02
N ASN A 49 10.27 -6.15 -23.58
CA ASN A 49 10.90 -6.67 -24.80
C ASN A 49 12.40 -6.32 -25.01
N GLY A 50 13.29 -6.92 -24.23
CA GLY A 50 14.75 -6.79 -24.37
C GLY A 50 15.40 -5.77 -23.44
N SER A 51 14.67 -5.29 -22.43
CA SER A 51 15.21 -4.35 -21.43
C SER A 51 16.42 -4.93 -20.68
N VAL A 52 17.24 -4.07 -20.08
CA VAL A 52 18.36 -4.49 -19.21
C VAL A 52 17.91 -5.51 -18.16
N LEU A 53 16.68 -5.37 -17.62
CA LEU A 53 16.15 -6.31 -16.62
C LEU A 53 15.96 -7.72 -17.18
N GLU A 54 15.56 -7.87 -18.44
CA GLU A 54 15.46 -9.17 -19.11
C GLU A 54 16.83 -9.77 -19.38
N GLN A 55 17.83 -8.94 -19.72
CA GLN A 55 19.21 -9.39 -19.96
C GLN A 55 19.99 -9.68 -18.67
N SER A 56 19.52 -9.16 -17.53
CA SER A 56 20.21 -9.27 -16.24
C SER A 56 20.05 -10.63 -15.57
N THR A 57 19.13 -11.47 -16.05
CA THR A 57 18.87 -12.79 -15.47
C THR A 57 18.40 -13.78 -16.52
N PRO A 58 18.78 -15.07 -16.43
CA PRO A 58 18.24 -16.11 -17.31
C PRO A 58 16.80 -16.52 -16.97
N ASN A 59 16.24 -16.01 -15.86
CA ASN A 59 14.89 -16.37 -15.41
C ASN A 59 13.81 -15.57 -16.16
N LYS A 60 12.65 -16.19 -16.39
CA LYS A 60 11.48 -15.49 -16.91
C LYS A 60 10.87 -14.59 -15.84
N TRP A 61 10.67 -13.32 -16.18
CA TRP A 61 9.92 -12.39 -15.34
C TRP A 61 8.43 -12.74 -15.35
N PRO A 62 7.72 -12.56 -14.22
CA PRO A 62 6.28 -12.73 -14.19
C PRO A 62 5.59 -11.71 -15.11
N GLU A 63 4.58 -12.18 -15.83
CA GLU A 63 3.77 -11.34 -16.68
C GLU A 63 2.80 -10.50 -15.86
N TRP A 64 2.53 -9.28 -16.34
CA TRP A 64 1.55 -8.38 -15.76
C TRP A 64 0.28 -8.43 -16.61
N ASP A 65 -0.86 -8.24 -15.96
CA ASP A 65 -2.20 -8.21 -16.57
C ASP A 65 -2.45 -6.92 -17.38
N VAL A 66 -1.60 -5.91 -17.20
CA VAL A 66 -1.64 -4.63 -17.91
C VAL A 66 -0.35 -4.39 -18.70
N PRO A 67 -0.41 -3.63 -19.82
CA PRO A 67 0.78 -3.24 -20.57
C PRO A 67 1.82 -2.51 -19.72
N GLY A 68 3.09 -2.64 -20.11
CA GLY A 68 4.21 -2.01 -19.40
C GLY A 68 4.00 -0.51 -19.14
N GLY A 69 4.26 -0.08 -17.90
CA GLY A 69 4.08 1.30 -17.45
C GLY A 69 2.67 1.71 -17.05
N GLN A 70 1.64 0.89 -17.32
CA GLN A 70 0.26 1.22 -16.96
C GLN A 70 -0.06 0.91 -15.50
N LEU A 71 -1.02 1.65 -14.94
CA LEU A 71 -1.54 1.44 -13.60
C LEU A 71 -2.29 0.10 -13.54
N THR A 72 -2.01 -0.69 -12.52
CA THR A 72 -2.72 -1.96 -12.29
C THR A 72 -4.10 -1.71 -11.67
N THR A 73 -5.04 -2.64 -11.83
CA THR A 73 -6.35 -2.58 -11.14
C THR A 73 -6.19 -2.43 -9.63
N LYS A 74 -5.26 -3.20 -9.04
CA LYS A 74 -4.91 -3.08 -7.62
C LYS A 74 -4.35 -1.70 -7.29
N GLY A 75 -3.51 -1.14 -8.15
CA GLY A 75 -3.01 0.23 -8.01
C GLY A 75 -4.14 1.25 -7.96
N GLY A 76 -5.17 1.10 -8.79
CA GLY A 76 -6.38 1.93 -8.74
C GLY A 76 -7.14 1.80 -7.42
N VAL A 77 -7.34 0.57 -6.94
CA VAL A 77 -7.98 0.32 -5.63
C VAL A 77 -7.20 0.97 -4.49
N LEU A 78 -5.87 0.96 -4.55
CA LEU A 78 -5.02 1.58 -3.53
C LEU A 78 -5.02 3.11 -3.56
N GLU A 79 -5.25 3.72 -4.73
CA GLU A 79 -5.46 5.17 -4.81
C GLU A 79 -6.81 5.59 -4.23
N VAL A 80 -7.85 4.80 -4.48
CA VAL A 80 -9.20 5.07 -3.95
C VAL A 80 -9.26 4.87 -2.44
N ASN A 81 -8.74 3.76 -1.93
CA ASN A 81 -8.76 3.41 -0.51
C ASN A 81 -7.52 3.95 0.24
N ARG A 82 -6.99 5.10 -0.20
CA ARG A 82 -5.80 5.69 0.41
C ARG A 82 -6.18 6.21 1.80
N PRO A 83 -5.46 5.85 2.88
CA PRO A 83 -5.69 6.43 4.19
C PRO A 83 -5.63 7.97 4.13
N GLY A 84 -6.74 8.63 4.47
CA GLY A 84 -6.92 10.08 4.34
C GLY A 84 -7.55 10.55 3.03
N ASN A 85 -8.27 9.68 2.31
CA ASN A 85 -9.25 10.12 1.31
C ASN A 85 -10.46 10.70 2.05
N PRO A 86 -10.95 11.92 1.74
CA PRO A 86 -12.08 12.52 2.46
C PRO A 86 -13.43 11.78 2.34
N GLY A 87 -13.48 10.67 1.58
CA GLY A 87 -14.67 9.87 1.34
C GLY A 87 -14.78 8.58 2.17
N ASP A 88 -13.79 8.28 3.02
CA ASP A 88 -13.77 7.14 3.95
C ASP A 88 -14.06 7.57 5.40
#